data_AF-A0A929VQ48-F1
#
_entry.id   AF-A0A929VQ48-F1
#
_cell.length_a   1.000
_cell.length_b   1.000
_cell.length_c   1.000
_cell.angle_alpha   90.00
_cell.angle_beta   90.00
_cell.angle_gamma   90.00
#
_symmetry.space_group_name_H-M   'P 1'
#
loop_
_entity.id
_entity.type
_entity.pdbx_description
1 polymer ?
#
loop_
_entity_poly.entity_id
_entity_poly.type
_entity_poly.pdbx_seq_one_letter_code
_entity_poly.pdbx_strand_id
1 'polypeptide(L)'
;LYTVHTPVPAGHDYFDEGLCGKYLGQYPAKLGISWDDFMGLGRQNPDDKGERFCMSTFLCKTCQEVNGVSWLHGKVSQRMFESIWPGYLPAESYREHQLLSHDEYEKVYNVNPDESHVGYVTNGVHYPTWCASEWKAVHKKYFGKTFFKDQSNPALWENIYQVSDKEVWETRVALKKKLIDYIRERFRDNWLRNQGDPARVMSLLDKINPNALIIGFARRFATYKRAHLLFSDLERLSKIVNNPDYPVQFLFAGKAHPADGAGQGLIKKIHDISQSPEFIGKIIFLDNYDMELARRLVSGVDIWMNTPTRPLEASGTSGEKALMNGVVNLSVLDGWWYEGYRPGAGWALTDKRTYQDQGQQDKLDAANIYSLLENEIIPLYYSRNSKGFSEGWVKTVKNSIAQIAPFYTMKRQLDDYYTRFYNPLRDRYALISADNNRIAREIAEWKERVIERWDNINIVEVKNSDSLYGTSLVSDKEFSVSVVVDEQGLEDAIGIELVVLRQDAETGQDVIYKTFPLQVVGHEGNLYTFELKAAIDVAGSFRTAFRMYPRNKHLASRQDLCFVRWFS
;
A
#
# COMPACT_ATOMS: atom_id res chain seq x y z
N LEU A 1 13.84 -11.65 -0.45
CA LEU A 1 12.90 -10.55 -0.17
C LEU A 1 12.15 -10.25 -1.45
N TYR A 2 10.83 -10.34 -1.41
CA TYR A 2 9.94 -10.00 -2.52
C TYR A 2 9.10 -8.78 -2.15
N THR A 3 9.16 -7.71 -2.95
CA THR A 3 8.31 -6.53 -2.77
C THR A 3 7.17 -6.53 -3.79
N VAL A 4 5.95 -6.44 -3.29
CA VAL A 4 4.71 -6.48 -4.06
C VAL A 4 4.29 -5.04 -4.36
N HIS A 5 4.03 -4.73 -5.63
CA HIS A 5 3.64 -3.38 -6.09
C HIS A 5 2.24 -3.31 -6.72
N THR A 6 1.51 -4.44 -6.77
CA THR A 6 0.16 -4.52 -7.34
C THR A 6 -0.83 -4.97 -6.27
N PRO A 7 -1.97 -4.27 -6.11
CA PRO A 7 -3.07 -4.72 -5.26
C PRO A 7 -4.07 -5.60 -6.00
N VAL A 8 -3.85 -5.86 -7.30
CA VAL A 8 -4.79 -6.61 -8.16
C VAL A 8 -4.14 -7.88 -8.72
N PRO A 9 -4.87 -9.02 -8.73
CA PRO A 9 -4.36 -10.28 -9.27
C PRO A 9 -3.89 -10.19 -10.71
N ALA A 10 -4.59 -9.42 -11.55
CA ALA A 10 -4.24 -9.19 -12.95
C ALA A 10 -2.90 -8.45 -13.17
N GLY A 11 -2.29 -7.92 -12.10
CA GLY A 11 -0.97 -7.31 -12.14
C GLY A 11 0.19 -8.28 -11.94
N HIS A 12 -0.08 -9.57 -11.68
CA HIS A 12 0.95 -10.59 -11.53
C HIS A 12 1.25 -11.29 -12.86
N ASP A 13 2.49 -11.74 -13.01
CA ASP A 13 2.95 -12.44 -14.21
C ASP A 13 2.62 -13.93 -14.15
N TYR A 14 1.91 -14.41 -15.17
CA TYR A 14 1.54 -15.81 -15.35
C TYR A 14 2.13 -16.35 -16.66
N PHE A 15 2.71 -17.55 -16.60
CA PHE A 15 3.34 -18.20 -17.74
C PHE A 15 2.78 -19.61 -17.94
N ASP A 16 2.50 -19.96 -19.20
CA ASP A 16 2.13 -21.33 -19.56
C ASP A 16 3.30 -22.29 -19.36
N GLU A 17 3.00 -23.54 -19.01
CA GLU A 17 4.02 -24.56 -18.72
C GLU A 17 4.99 -24.80 -19.89
N GLY A 18 4.50 -24.86 -21.12
CA GLY A 18 5.36 -25.04 -22.30
C GLY A 18 6.37 -23.90 -22.49
N LEU A 19 6.00 -22.67 -22.12
CA LEU A 19 6.90 -21.52 -22.15
C LEU A 19 7.95 -21.63 -21.04
N CYS A 20 7.55 -22.04 -19.84
CA CYS A 20 8.46 -22.33 -18.74
C CYS A 20 9.45 -23.43 -19.14
N GLY A 21 9.00 -24.54 -19.73
CA GLY A 21 9.86 -25.64 -20.17
C GLY A 21 10.95 -25.18 -21.13
N LYS A 22 10.59 -24.30 -22.09
CA LYS A 22 11.54 -23.76 -23.07
C LYS A 22 12.68 -22.94 -22.45
N TYR A 23 12.39 -22.14 -21.42
CA TYR A 23 13.37 -21.18 -20.86
C TYR A 23 13.95 -21.59 -19.50
N LEU A 24 13.22 -22.40 -18.74
CA LEU A 24 13.54 -22.78 -17.37
C LEU A 24 13.78 -24.30 -17.21
N GLY A 25 13.62 -25.11 -18.26
CA GLY A 25 13.75 -26.58 -18.24
C GLY A 25 15.06 -27.13 -17.67
N GLN A 26 16.13 -26.33 -17.64
CA GLN A 26 17.42 -26.72 -17.09
C GLN A 26 17.55 -26.56 -15.56
N TYR A 27 16.65 -25.81 -14.90
CA TYR A 27 16.78 -25.53 -13.47
C TYR A 27 16.44 -26.71 -12.55
N PRO A 28 15.39 -27.51 -12.79
CA PRO A 28 15.05 -28.63 -11.89
C PRO A 28 16.21 -29.59 -11.66
N ALA A 29 16.92 -29.96 -12.74
CA ALA A 29 18.10 -30.83 -12.66
C ALA A 29 19.24 -30.23 -11.82
N LYS A 30 19.40 -28.89 -11.82
CA LYS A 30 20.40 -28.20 -10.98
C LYS A 30 19.98 -28.14 -9.51
N LEU A 31 18.67 -28.17 -9.25
CA LEU A 31 18.07 -28.13 -7.92
C LEU A 31 17.85 -29.53 -7.33
N GLY A 32 18.00 -30.59 -8.13
CA GLY A 32 17.75 -31.97 -7.71
C GLY A 32 16.26 -32.32 -7.55
N ILE A 33 15.37 -31.57 -8.21
CA ILE A 33 13.91 -31.76 -8.14
C ILE A 33 13.33 -32.12 -9.50
N SER A 34 12.12 -32.66 -9.53
CA SER A 34 11.43 -32.95 -10.79
C SER A 34 10.95 -31.67 -11.49
N TRP A 35 10.64 -31.77 -12.79
CA TRP A 35 10.00 -30.66 -13.51
C TRP A 35 8.67 -30.27 -12.87
N ASP A 36 7.95 -31.25 -12.35
CA ASP A 36 6.65 -31.05 -11.75
C ASP A 36 6.73 -30.34 -10.39
N ASP A 37 7.70 -30.72 -9.55
CA ASP A 37 8.01 -30.01 -8.30
C ASP A 37 8.35 -28.54 -8.58
N PHE A 38 9.19 -28.31 -9.60
CA PHE A 38 9.57 -26.96 -10.01
C PHE A 38 8.36 -26.13 -10.44
N MET A 39 7.46 -26.69 -11.28
CA MET A 39 6.22 -26.03 -11.67
C MET A 39 5.30 -25.78 -10.46
N GLY A 40 5.25 -26.73 -9.51
CA GLY A 40 4.49 -26.62 -8.27
C GLY A 40 4.91 -25.44 -7.39
N LEU A 41 6.16 -24.97 -7.48
CA LEU A 41 6.61 -23.75 -6.80
C LEU A 41 5.88 -22.50 -7.32
N GLY A 42 5.46 -22.48 -8.58
CA GLY A 42 4.71 -21.36 -9.18
C GLY A 42 3.19 -21.48 -9.10
N ARG A 43 2.65 -22.61 -8.63
CA ARG A 43 1.21 -22.87 -8.50
C ARG A 43 0.76 -22.63 -7.06
N GLN A 44 -0.48 -22.18 -6.85
CA GLN A 44 -1.06 -22.10 -5.51
C GLN A 44 -1.22 -23.51 -4.96
N ASN A 45 -1.96 -24.35 -5.68
CA ASN A 45 -1.97 -25.80 -5.47
C ASN A 45 -0.85 -26.46 -6.31
N PRO A 46 0.23 -27.00 -5.70
CA PRO A 46 1.32 -27.65 -6.43
C PRO A 46 0.86 -28.77 -7.38
N ASP A 47 -0.24 -29.45 -7.02
CA ASP A 47 -0.75 -30.62 -7.73
C ASP A 47 -1.67 -30.26 -8.92
N ASP A 48 -2.19 -29.02 -8.98
CA ASP A 48 -3.09 -28.61 -10.05
C ASP A 48 -2.32 -28.28 -11.34
N LYS A 49 -2.26 -29.25 -12.27
CA LYS A 49 -1.58 -29.08 -13.56
C LYS A 49 -2.27 -28.07 -14.49
N GLY A 50 -3.51 -27.68 -14.20
CA GLY A 50 -4.23 -26.63 -14.91
C GLY A 50 -3.76 -25.23 -14.55
N GLU A 51 -3.12 -25.05 -13.40
CA GLU A 51 -2.58 -23.75 -12.98
C GLU A 51 -1.34 -23.35 -13.78
N ARG A 52 -1.36 -22.10 -14.26
CA ARG A 52 -0.20 -21.43 -14.86
C ARG A 52 0.85 -21.12 -13.80
N PHE A 53 2.11 -21.04 -14.22
CA PHE A 53 3.20 -20.63 -13.35
C PHE A 53 3.07 -19.15 -12.99
N CYS A 54 2.72 -18.85 -11.75
CA CYS A 54 2.65 -17.49 -11.22
C CYS A 54 3.97 -17.10 -10.56
N MET A 55 4.63 -16.07 -11.08
CA MET A 55 5.90 -15.60 -10.50
C MET A 55 5.74 -15.08 -9.08
N SER A 56 4.59 -14.51 -8.74
CA SER A 56 4.35 -14.01 -7.38
C SER A 56 4.15 -15.14 -6.38
N THR A 57 3.47 -16.22 -6.77
CA THR A 57 3.39 -17.44 -5.95
C THR A 57 4.78 -18.06 -5.74
N PHE A 58 5.57 -18.17 -6.81
CA PHE A 58 6.96 -18.63 -6.73
C PHE A 58 7.78 -17.79 -5.75
N LEU A 59 7.70 -16.46 -5.85
CA LEU A 59 8.43 -15.56 -4.97
C LEU A 59 7.95 -15.64 -3.52
N CYS A 60 6.65 -15.77 -3.26
CA CYS A 60 6.11 -15.98 -1.91
C CYS A 60 6.54 -17.32 -1.30
N LYS A 61 6.70 -18.38 -2.09
CA LYS A 61 7.16 -19.70 -1.62
C LYS A 61 8.67 -19.80 -1.44
N THR A 62 9.46 -18.95 -2.10
CA THR A 62 10.94 -19.07 -2.14
C THR A 62 11.69 -17.91 -1.47
N CYS A 63 11.07 -16.75 -1.32
CA CYS A 63 11.62 -15.67 -0.52
C CYS A 63 11.25 -15.86 0.95
N GLN A 64 12.22 -15.69 1.84
CA GLN A 64 11.97 -15.67 3.28
C GLN A 64 11.03 -14.52 3.71
N GLU A 65 11.12 -13.38 3.05
CA GLU A 65 10.41 -12.16 3.41
C GLU A 65 9.65 -11.63 2.20
N VAL A 66 8.43 -11.15 2.45
CA VAL A 66 7.54 -10.53 1.47
C VAL A 66 7.05 -9.21 2.05
N ASN A 67 6.94 -8.14 1.25
CA ASN A 67 6.43 -6.88 1.73
C ASN A 67 5.55 -6.12 0.71
N GLY A 68 4.52 -5.44 1.23
CA GLY A 68 3.79 -4.40 0.50
C GLY A 68 4.51 -3.04 0.52
N VAL A 69 4.02 -2.08 -0.27
CA VAL A 69 4.66 -0.77 -0.52
C VAL A 69 3.97 0.42 0.17
N SER A 70 2.96 0.11 0.97
CA SER A 70 2.31 0.97 1.97
C SER A 70 1.71 0.07 3.05
N TRP A 71 1.33 0.63 4.19
CA TRP A 71 0.71 -0.14 5.28
C TRP A 71 -0.56 -0.85 4.82
N LEU A 72 -1.48 -0.11 4.19
CA LEU A 72 -2.74 -0.68 3.69
C LEU A 72 -2.49 -1.72 2.60
N HIS A 73 -1.51 -1.48 1.73
CA HIS A 73 -1.15 -2.44 0.69
C HIS A 73 -0.52 -3.72 1.26
N GLY A 74 0.21 -3.64 2.36
CA GLY A 74 0.65 -4.82 3.10
C GLY A 74 -0.52 -5.69 3.54
N LYS A 75 -1.59 -5.07 4.08
CA LYS A 75 -2.84 -5.76 4.44
C LYS A 75 -3.57 -6.35 3.23
N VAL A 76 -3.64 -5.61 2.12
CA VAL A 76 -4.19 -6.13 0.86
C VAL A 76 -3.37 -7.33 0.37
N SER A 77 -2.03 -7.28 0.47
CA SER A 77 -1.13 -8.36 0.07
C SER A 77 -1.29 -9.60 0.94
N GLN A 78 -1.47 -9.44 2.26
CA GLN A 78 -1.76 -10.54 3.18
C GLN A 78 -3.00 -11.33 2.74
N ARG A 79 -4.09 -10.63 2.41
CA ARG A 79 -5.33 -11.27 1.90
C ARG A 79 -5.14 -11.88 0.51
N MET A 80 -4.44 -11.18 -0.37
CA MET A 80 -4.23 -11.63 -1.75
C MET A 80 -3.44 -12.94 -1.83
N PHE A 81 -2.55 -13.19 -0.87
CA PHE A 81 -1.71 -14.39 -0.82
C PHE A 81 -2.15 -15.43 0.22
N GLU A 82 -3.29 -15.23 0.88
CA GLU A 82 -3.82 -16.13 1.91
C GLU A 82 -3.86 -17.60 1.43
N SER A 83 -4.29 -17.83 0.19
CA SER A 83 -4.41 -19.18 -0.38
C SER A 83 -3.07 -19.91 -0.56
N ILE A 84 -1.94 -19.20 -0.51
CA ILE A 84 -0.60 -19.81 -0.56
C ILE A 84 -0.30 -20.53 0.76
N TRP A 85 -0.89 -20.09 1.87
CA TRP A 85 -0.62 -20.61 3.22
C TRP A 85 -1.89 -21.14 3.88
N PRO A 86 -2.44 -22.27 3.40
CA PRO A 86 -3.70 -22.80 3.90
C PRO A 86 -3.65 -23.09 5.40
N GLY A 87 -4.72 -22.74 6.11
CA GLY A 87 -4.86 -22.95 7.55
C GLY A 87 -4.37 -21.80 8.44
N TYR A 88 -3.76 -20.76 7.86
CA TYR A 88 -3.49 -19.49 8.55
C TYR A 88 -4.57 -18.44 8.24
N LEU A 89 -4.77 -17.49 9.16
CA LEU A 89 -5.80 -16.46 9.11
C LEU A 89 -5.15 -15.06 9.22
N PRO A 90 -4.52 -14.57 8.14
CA PRO A 90 -3.59 -13.43 8.19
C PRO A 90 -4.25 -12.06 8.36
N ALA A 91 -5.56 -11.95 8.14
CA ALA A 91 -6.23 -10.66 8.08
C ALA A 91 -7.48 -10.60 8.97
N GLU A 92 -7.55 -9.58 9.82
CA GLU A 92 -8.85 -9.01 10.22
C GLU A 92 -9.41 -8.19 9.04
N SER A 93 -10.74 -7.97 8.98
CA SER A 93 -11.25 -6.96 8.07
C SER A 93 -10.71 -5.58 8.44
N TYR A 94 -11.04 -4.64 7.57
CA TYR A 94 -10.60 -3.26 7.66
C TYR A 94 -10.94 -2.66 9.03
N ARG A 95 -9.95 -2.03 9.70
CA ARG A 95 -10.20 -1.20 10.88
C ARG A 95 -10.58 0.18 10.40
N GLU A 96 -11.52 0.82 11.09
CA GLU A 96 -11.82 2.24 10.85
C GLU A 96 -10.52 3.04 10.77
N HIS A 97 -10.41 3.91 9.76
CA HIS A 97 -9.25 4.76 9.60
C HIS A 97 -8.99 5.54 10.88
N GLN A 98 -7.77 5.43 11.37
CA GLN A 98 -7.28 6.18 12.50
C GLN A 98 -6.12 7.04 12.07
N LEU A 99 -6.04 8.24 12.62
CA LEU A 99 -4.88 9.12 12.44
C LEU A 99 -3.78 8.69 13.40
N LEU A 100 -2.89 7.84 12.91
CA LEU A 100 -1.76 7.31 13.68
C LEU A 100 -0.44 7.85 13.16
N SER A 101 0.56 7.94 14.03
CA SER A 101 1.96 8.03 13.62
C SER A 101 2.41 6.75 12.92
N HIS A 102 3.51 6.81 12.18
CA HIS A 102 4.05 5.63 11.49
C HIS A 102 4.42 4.50 12.46
N ASP A 103 4.97 4.84 13.64
CA ASP A 103 5.31 3.86 14.68
C ASP A 103 4.05 3.22 15.30
N GLU A 104 2.96 3.98 15.42
CA GLU A 104 1.67 3.45 15.88
C GLU A 104 1.03 2.53 14.83
N TYR A 105 1.11 2.89 13.54
CA TYR A 105 0.68 2.01 12.45
C TYR A 105 1.44 0.68 12.47
N GLU A 106 2.74 0.68 12.74
CA GLU A 106 3.53 -0.56 12.88
C GLU A 106 3.01 -1.45 14.01
N LYS A 107 2.71 -0.89 15.18
CA LYS A 107 2.18 -1.64 16.33
C LYS A 107 0.84 -2.31 16.05
N VAL A 108 -0.01 -1.68 15.23
CA VAL A 108 -1.33 -2.24 14.87
C VAL A 108 -1.30 -3.06 13.58
N TYR A 109 -0.17 -3.14 12.89
CA TYR A 109 -0.06 -3.90 11.64
C TYR A 109 -0.13 -5.40 11.90
N ASN A 110 0.70 -5.95 12.80
CA ASN A 110 0.85 -7.40 12.92
C ASN A 110 0.40 -7.92 14.30
N VAL A 111 -0.90 -7.83 14.58
CA VAL A 111 -1.47 -8.30 15.86
C VAL A 111 -1.30 -9.81 16.05
N ASN A 112 -1.25 -10.59 14.96
CA ASN A 112 -0.95 -12.03 14.95
C ASN A 112 0.18 -12.32 13.95
N PRO A 113 1.45 -12.08 14.31
CA PRO A 113 2.58 -12.14 13.36
C PRO A 113 2.87 -13.53 12.81
N ASP A 114 2.43 -14.56 13.52
CA ASP A 114 2.55 -15.96 13.11
C ASP A 114 1.62 -16.34 11.95
N GLU A 115 0.60 -15.55 11.63
CA GLU A 115 -0.35 -15.83 10.54
C GLU A 115 0.14 -15.40 9.17
N SER A 116 1.05 -14.44 9.11
CA SER A 116 1.67 -14.02 7.86
C SER A 116 2.98 -13.28 8.09
N HIS A 117 4.01 -13.72 7.37
CA HIS A 117 5.28 -13.00 7.27
C HIS A 117 5.24 -11.84 6.26
N VAL A 118 4.09 -11.55 5.63
CA VAL A 118 3.95 -10.43 4.69
C VAL A 118 3.94 -9.11 5.46
N GLY A 119 5.08 -8.42 5.43
CA GLY A 119 5.28 -7.09 6.01
C GLY A 119 4.95 -5.94 5.07
N TYR A 120 5.46 -4.75 5.38
CA TYR A 120 5.40 -3.59 4.50
C TYR A 120 6.61 -2.66 4.68
N VAL A 121 6.91 -1.92 3.61
CA VAL A 121 7.73 -0.70 3.66
C VAL A 121 6.99 0.37 2.88
N THR A 122 6.58 1.44 3.54
CA THR A 122 5.90 2.53 2.86
C THR A 122 6.91 3.26 1.97
N ASN A 123 6.55 3.44 0.70
CA ASN A 123 7.41 4.13 -0.26
C ASN A 123 7.81 5.54 0.22
N GLY A 124 8.89 6.04 -0.36
CA GLY A 124 9.29 7.43 -0.24
C GLY A 124 9.93 7.92 -1.52
N VAL A 125 10.18 9.24 -1.57
CA VAL A 125 10.75 9.89 -2.75
C VAL A 125 12.11 10.48 -2.44
N HIS A 126 12.97 10.45 -3.46
CA HIS A 126 14.30 11.04 -3.37
C HIS A 126 14.20 12.57 -3.34
N TYR A 127 14.23 13.16 -2.14
CA TYR A 127 14.15 14.60 -1.92
C TYR A 127 15.13 15.42 -2.80
N PRO A 128 16.42 15.03 -2.94
CA PRO A 128 17.35 15.76 -3.81
C PRO A 128 16.95 15.77 -5.30
N THR A 129 16.20 14.79 -5.79
CA THR A 129 15.71 14.80 -7.18
C THR A 129 14.42 15.60 -7.33
N TRP A 130 13.46 15.37 -6.42
CA TRP A 130 12.07 15.81 -6.61
C TRP A 130 11.72 17.14 -5.95
N CYS A 131 12.47 17.58 -4.94
CA CYS A 131 12.28 18.91 -4.36
C CYS A 131 12.90 19.98 -5.28
N ALA A 132 12.12 21.02 -5.59
CA ALA A 132 12.56 22.13 -6.43
C ALA A 132 13.68 22.94 -5.75
N SER A 133 14.49 23.62 -6.58
CA SER A 133 15.60 24.46 -6.12
C SER A 133 15.18 25.53 -5.11
N GLU A 134 13.99 26.10 -5.30
CA GLU A 134 13.42 27.18 -4.50
C GLU A 134 13.06 26.68 -3.11
N TRP A 135 12.39 25.52 -3.02
CA TRP A 135 12.13 24.86 -1.75
C TRP A 135 13.41 24.39 -1.06
N LYS A 136 14.39 23.88 -1.80
CA LYS A 136 15.71 23.57 -1.24
C LYS A 136 16.40 24.80 -0.66
N ALA A 137 16.24 25.98 -1.26
CA ALA A 137 16.78 27.22 -0.72
C ALA A 137 16.10 27.60 0.60
N VAL A 138 14.77 27.48 0.67
CA VAL A 138 14.01 27.68 1.92
C VAL A 138 14.45 26.68 2.98
N HIS A 139 14.50 25.38 2.68
CA HIS A 139 14.89 24.36 3.67
C HIS A 139 16.35 24.57 4.13
N LYS A 140 17.27 24.92 3.22
CA LYS A 140 18.67 25.24 3.58
C LYS A 140 18.76 26.45 4.53
N LYS A 141 17.89 27.44 4.36
CA LYS A 141 17.86 28.66 5.17
C LYS A 141 17.29 28.41 6.57
N TYR A 142 16.25 27.59 6.69
CA TYR A 142 15.47 27.46 7.92
C TYR A 142 15.59 26.11 8.66
N PHE A 143 15.87 24.99 7.98
CA PHE A 143 15.77 23.64 8.58
C PHE A 143 17.10 23.17 9.19
N GLY A 144 18.12 24.02 9.19
CA GLY A 144 19.43 23.72 9.77
C GLY A 144 20.35 22.89 8.86
N LYS A 145 21.63 22.79 9.27
CA LYS A 145 22.69 22.16 8.46
C LYS A 145 22.57 20.63 8.38
N THR A 146 21.90 20.01 9.34
CA THR A 146 21.74 18.55 9.45
C THR A 146 20.60 17.99 8.61
N PHE A 147 19.61 18.83 8.23
CA PHE A 147 18.41 18.42 7.50
C PHE A 147 18.68 17.50 6.31
N PHE A 148 19.69 17.81 5.49
CA PHE A 148 19.99 17.02 4.31
C PHE A 148 20.39 15.57 4.63
N LYS A 149 20.99 15.31 5.80
CA LYS A 149 21.42 13.98 6.26
C LYS A 149 20.36 13.26 7.09
N ASP A 150 19.41 14.01 7.64
CA ASP A 150 18.41 13.52 8.59
C ASP A 150 16.98 13.90 8.14
N GLN A 151 16.66 13.56 6.89
CA GLN A 151 15.40 13.95 6.26
C GLN A 151 14.18 13.22 6.85
N SER A 152 14.38 12.13 7.60
CA SER A 152 13.31 11.37 8.25
C SER A 152 12.90 11.96 9.60
N ASN A 153 13.65 12.92 10.16
CA ASN A 153 13.39 13.51 11.48
C ASN A 153 12.28 14.59 11.41
N PRO A 154 11.09 14.35 12.00
CA PRO A 154 9.96 15.28 11.91
C PRO A 154 10.26 16.66 12.49
N ALA A 155 11.05 16.74 13.57
CA ALA A 155 11.37 18.00 14.24
C ALA A 155 12.12 18.99 13.32
N LEU A 156 12.89 18.49 12.34
CA LEU A 156 13.56 19.36 11.38
C LEU A 156 12.59 19.98 10.37
N TRP A 157 11.49 19.28 10.04
CA TRP A 157 10.47 19.77 9.12
C TRP A 157 9.53 20.79 9.77
N GLU A 158 9.35 20.75 11.09
CA GLU A 158 8.58 21.76 11.85
C GLU A 158 9.15 23.18 11.71
N ASN A 159 10.43 23.32 11.34
CA ASN A 159 11.03 24.62 11.04
C ASN A 159 10.32 25.38 9.91
N ILE A 160 9.50 24.71 9.09
CA ILE A 160 8.63 25.38 8.10
C ILE A 160 7.69 26.40 8.74
N TYR A 161 7.30 26.20 10.00
CA TYR A 161 6.44 27.14 10.71
C TYR A 161 7.13 28.48 11.01
N GLN A 162 8.46 28.51 11.04
CA GLN A 162 9.24 29.74 11.22
C GLN A 162 9.36 30.57 9.93
N VAL A 163 9.10 29.95 8.76
CA VAL A 163 9.12 30.64 7.47
C VAL A 163 7.92 31.58 7.39
N SER A 164 8.12 32.83 6.97
CA SER A 164 7.00 33.76 6.84
C SER A 164 5.98 33.27 5.80
N ASP A 165 4.69 33.55 6.02
CA ASP A 165 3.64 33.12 5.09
C ASP A 165 3.84 33.68 3.67
N LYS A 166 4.34 34.91 3.61
CA LYS A 166 4.69 35.58 2.36
C LYS A 166 5.75 34.81 1.59
N GLU A 167 6.83 34.36 2.24
CA GLU A 167 7.91 33.62 1.59
C GLU A 167 7.44 32.24 1.09
N VAL A 168 6.57 31.56 1.85
CA VAL A 168 5.93 30.31 1.41
C VAL A 168 5.06 30.55 0.16
N TRP A 169 4.21 31.57 0.20
CA TRP A 169 3.34 31.92 -0.93
C TRP A 169 4.14 32.30 -2.18
N GLU A 170 5.14 33.17 -2.05
CA GLU A 170 6.00 33.60 -3.15
C GLU A 170 6.77 32.41 -3.77
N THR A 171 7.24 31.48 -2.93
CA THR A 171 7.89 30.24 -3.39
C THR A 171 6.95 29.39 -4.24
N ARG A 172 5.71 29.19 -3.80
CA ARG A 172 4.67 28.46 -4.55
C ARG A 172 4.30 29.15 -5.86
N VAL A 173 4.10 30.47 -5.82
CA VAL A 173 3.78 31.27 -7.02
C VAL A 173 4.92 31.24 -8.04
N ALA A 174 6.17 31.28 -7.60
CA ALA A 174 7.33 31.16 -8.49
C ALA A 174 7.36 29.82 -9.24
N LEU A 175 7.09 28.71 -8.55
CA LEU A 175 7.03 27.38 -9.17
C LEU A 175 5.82 27.22 -10.10
N LYS A 176 4.66 27.78 -9.71
CA LYS A 176 3.48 27.84 -10.58
C LYS A 176 3.79 28.58 -11.88
N LYS A 177 4.44 29.75 -11.80
CA LYS A 177 4.85 30.52 -12.98
C LYS A 177 5.78 29.70 -13.88
N LYS A 178 6.77 29.01 -13.31
CA LYS A 178 7.66 28.11 -14.07
C LYS A 178 6.92 26.99 -14.79
N LEU A 179 5.86 26.43 -14.19
CA LEU A 179 5.01 25.44 -14.85
C LEU A 179 4.23 26.06 -16.02
N ILE A 180 3.64 27.23 -15.82
CA ILE A 180 2.88 27.93 -16.87
C ILE A 180 3.77 28.29 -18.05
N ASP A 181 4.95 28.84 -17.78
CA ASP A 181 5.92 29.20 -18.82
C ASP A 181 6.38 27.96 -19.60
N TYR A 182 6.66 26.85 -18.90
CA TYR A 182 6.97 25.56 -19.53
C TYR A 182 5.84 25.03 -20.41
N ILE A 183 4.59 25.11 -19.95
CA ILE A 183 3.43 24.70 -20.74
C ILE A 183 3.30 25.57 -22.01
N ARG A 184 3.46 26.89 -21.87
CA ARG A 184 3.42 27.84 -22.99
C ARG A 184 4.47 27.53 -24.05
N GLU A 185 5.71 27.28 -23.63
CA GLU A 185 6.81 26.87 -24.53
C GLU A 185 6.48 25.55 -25.23
N ARG A 186 6.05 24.53 -24.48
CA ARG A 186 5.74 23.20 -25.04
C ARG A 186 4.61 23.24 -26.08
N PHE A 187 3.56 24.03 -25.84
CA PHE A 187 2.47 24.20 -26.81
C PHE A 187 2.94 24.92 -28.08
N ARG A 188 3.83 25.91 -27.98
CA ARG A 188 4.45 26.56 -29.14
C ARG A 188 5.31 25.59 -29.96
N ASP A 189 6.09 24.74 -29.29
CA ASP A 189 6.95 23.77 -29.98
C ASP A 189 6.15 22.64 -30.66
N ASN A 190 5.11 22.11 -30.00
CA ASN A 190 4.21 21.13 -30.61
C ASN A 190 3.44 21.73 -31.79
N TRP A 191 3.06 23.01 -31.70
CA TRP A 191 2.43 23.75 -32.79
C TRP A 191 3.32 23.85 -34.04
N LEU A 192 4.61 24.20 -33.88
CA LEU A 192 5.59 24.24 -34.99
C LEU A 192 5.69 22.89 -35.72
N ARG A 193 5.51 21.79 -35.00
CA ARG A 193 5.62 20.43 -35.54
C ARG A 193 4.33 19.93 -36.21
N ASN A 194 3.17 20.35 -35.72
CA ASN A 194 1.87 19.78 -36.13
C ASN A 194 1.06 20.67 -37.12
N GLN A 195 1.58 21.82 -37.56
CA GLN A 195 0.91 22.75 -38.50
C GLN A 195 -0.54 23.13 -38.10
N GLY A 196 -0.82 23.21 -36.79
CA GLY A 196 -2.15 23.58 -36.29
C GLY A 196 -2.50 25.06 -36.47
N ASP A 197 -3.78 25.42 -36.38
CA ASP A 197 -4.27 26.80 -36.47
C ASP A 197 -3.61 27.70 -35.38
N PRO A 198 -2.80 28.70 -35.77
CA PRO A 198 -2.09 29.58 -34.83
C PRO A 198 -3.01 30.39 -33.90
N ALA A 199 -4.18 30.80 -34.39
CA ALA A 199 -5.12 31.61 -33.61
C ALA A 199 -5.73 30.80 -32.45
N ARG A 200 -5.98 29.51 -32.69
CA ARG A 200 -6.53 28.60 -31.67
C ARG A 200 -5.51 28.26 -30.58
N VAL A 201 -4.23 28.11 -30.92
CA VAL A 201 -3.17 27.86 -29.94
C VAL A 201 -2.90 29.10 -29.09
N MET A 202 -2.77 30.28 -29.69
CA MET A 202 -2.55 31.53 -28.94
C MET A 202 -3.72 31.84 -28.00
N SER A 203 -4.96 31.67 -28.47
CA SER A 203 -6.14 31.84 -27.60
C SER A 203 -6.23 30.83 -26.46
N LEU A 204 -5.69 29.61 -26.60
CA LEU A 204 -5.54 28.64 -25.52
C LEU A 204 -4.46 29.05 -24.51
N LEU A 205 -3.32 29.55 -24.99
CA LEU A 205 -2.21 29.99 -24.14
C LEU A 205 -2.55 31.23 -23.30
N ASP A 206 -3.31 32.16 -23.88
CA ASP A 206 -3.79 33.37 -23.20
C ASP A 206 -4.83 33.04 -22.11
N LYS A 207 -5.52 31.89 -22.23
CA LYS A 207 -6.48 31.41 -21.22
C LYS A 207 -5.82 30.74 -20.01
N ILE A 208 -4.52 30.42 -20.04
CA ILE A 208 -3.80 29.91 -18.87
C ILE A 208 -3.62 31.06 -17.88
N ASN A 209 -4.38 31.02 -16.78
CA ASN A 209 -4.47 32.11 -15.83
C ASN A 209 -3.49 31.87 -14.67
N PRO A 210 -2.44 32.70 -14.49
CA PRO A 210 -1.48 32.51 -13.40
C PRO A 210 -2.06 32.74 -12.01
N ASN A 211 -3.21 33.40 -11.92
CA ASN A 211 -3.91 33.63 -10.65
C ASN A 211 -4.88 32.50 -10.28
N ALA A 212 -5.16 31.57 -11.20
CA ALA A 212 -6.06 30.45 -10.98
C ALA A 212 -5.53 29.47 -9.92
N LEU A 213 -6.47 28.79 -9.27
CA LEU A 213 -6.19 27.54 -8.57
C LEU A 213 -5.96 26.45 -9.62
N ILE A 214 -4.77 25.85 -9.64
CA ILE A 214 -4.39 24.83 -10.61
C ILE A 214 -4.40 23.45 -9.93
N ILE A 215 -5.25 22.56 -10.43
CA ILE A 215 -5.38 21.18 -9.95
C ILE A 215 -4.76 20.25 -10.99
N GLY A 216 -3.73 19.51 -10.58
CA GLY A 216 -3.04 18.54 -11.42
C GLY A 216 -3.55 17.12 -11.23
N PHE A 217 -3.74 16.41 -12.33
CA PHE A 217 -3.96 14.97 -12.37
C PHE A 217 -3.01 14.37 -13.41
N ALA A 218 -1.96 13.66 -12.98
CA ALA A 218 -1.08 13.00 -13.93
C ALA A 218 -0.60 11.61 -13.53
N ARG A 219 -0.93 10.62 -14.36
CA ARG A 219 -0.61 9.20 -14.14
C ARG A 219 -0.91 8.34 -15.37
N ARG A 220 -0.55 7.06 -15.31
CA ARG A 220 -1.06 6.06 -16.27
C ARG A 220 -2.59 6.02 -16.22
N PHE A 221 -3.22 6.07 -17.39
CA PHE A 221 -4.66 5.91 -17.51
C PHE A 221 -5.02 4.42 -17.43
N ALA A 222 -5.85 4.09 -16.45
CA ALA A 222 -6.48 2.80 -16.25
C ALA A 222 -7.83 3.04 -15.55
N THR A 223 -8.78 2.13 -15.72
CA THR A 223 -10.17 2.29 -15.24
C THR A 223 -10.23 2.57 -13.73
N TYR A 224 -9.49 1.81 -12.93
CA TYR A 224 -9.46 1.95 -11.48
C TYR A 224 -8.82 3.26 -10.98
N LYS A 225 -8.12 4.03 -11.81
CA LYS A 225 -7.58 5.35 -11.42
C LYS A 225 -8.63 6.47 -11.45
N ARG A 226 -9.79 6.20 -12.06
CA ARG A 226 -10.98 7.08 -12.16
C ARG A 226 -10.65 8.54 -12.53
N ALA A 227 -9.81 8.74 -13.54
CA ALA A 227 -9.51 10.07 -14.10
C ALA A 227 -10.77 10.81 -14.61
N HIS A 228 -11.82 10.06 -14.94
CA HIS A 228 -13.07 10.58 -15.47
C HIS A 228 -14.07 11.03 -14.38
N LEU A 229 -13.74 10.87 -13.09
CA LEU A 229 -14.68 11.06 -11.98
C LEU A 229 -15.26 12.48 -11.95
N LEU A 230 -14.42 13.49 -12.21
CA LEU A 230 -14.86 14.90 -12.33
C LEU A 230 -15.75 15.18 -13.55
N PHE A 231 -15.90 14.23 -14.48
CA PHE A 231 -16.69 14.43 -15.69
C PHE A 231 -18.05 13.74 -15.63
N SER A 232 -18.45 13.27 -14.44
CA SER A 232 -19.77 12.69 -14.21
C SER A 232 -20.89 13.75 -14.11
N ASP A 233 -20.54 14.98 -13.74
CA ASP A 233 -21.45 16.12 -13.63
C ASP A 233 -20.80 17.36 -14.28
N LEU A 234 -21.00 17.49 -15.59
CA LEU A 234 -20.40 18.57 -16.38
C LEU A 234 -21.00 19.93 -16.06
N GLU A 235 -22.26 19.99 -15.63
CA GLU A 235 -22.92 21.26 -15.30
C GLU A 235 -22.23 21.89 -14.08
N ARG A 236 -22.03 21.10 -13.02
CA ARG A 236 -21.36 21.56 -11.81
C ARG A 236 -19.88 21.88 -12.04
N LEU A 237 -19.19 21.06 -12.84
CA LEU A 237 -17.82 21.35 -13.28
C LEU A 237 -17.74 22.69 -14.02
N SER A 238 -18.67 22.94 -14.95
CA SER A 238 -18.72 24.16 -15.75
C SER A 238 -18.89 25.40 -14.87
N LYS A 239 -19.76 25.35 -13.87
CA LYS A 239 -19.94 26.43 -12.89
C LYS A 239 -18.64 26.76 -12.13
N ILE A 240 -17.88 25.73 -11.73
CA ILE A 240 -16.61 25.91 -11.02
C ILE A 240 -15.56 26.58 -11.92
N VAL A 241 -15.34 26.06 -13.12
CA VAL A 241 -14.21 26.50 -13.95
C VAL A 241 -14.48 27.82 -14.70
N ASN A 242 -15.75 28.20 -14.84
CA ASN A 242 -16.16 29.45 -15.48
C ASN A 242 -16.51 30.58 -14.50
N ASN A 243 -16.25 30.40 -13.20
CA ASN A 243 -16.37 31.49 -12.24
C ASN A 243 -15.25 32.54 -12.49
N PRO A 244 -15.59 33.80 -12.81
CA PRO A 244 -14.60 34.84 -13.10
C PRO A 244 -13.86 35.33 -11.86
N ASP A 245 -14.51 35.30 -10.69
CA ASP A 245 -13.95 35.79 -9.42
C ASP A 245 -13.03 34.75 -8.78
N TYR A 246 -13.32 33.47 -9.01
CA TYR A 246 -12.59 32.34 -8.45
C TYR A 246 -12.11 31.36 -9.54
N PRO A 247 -11.15 31.76 -10.39
CA PRO A 247 -10.75 30.95 -11.53
C PRO A 247 -10.13 29.60 -11.13
N VAL A 248 -10.60 28.50 -11.70
CA VAL A 248 -10.05 27.15 -11.47
C VAL A 248 -9.62 26.54 -12.81
N GLN A 249 -8.47 25.87 -12.82
CA GLN A 249 -7.95 25.16 -14.00
C GLN A 249 -7.50 23.75 -13.64
N PHE A 250 -7.79 22.79 -14.52
CA PHE A 250 -7.36 21.40 -14.39
C PHE A 250 -6.30 21.08 -15.44
N LEU A 251 -5.19 20.49 -14.99
CA LEU A 251 -4.14 19.96 -15.85
C LEU A 251 -4.14 18.43 -15.79
N PHE A 252 -4.47 17.80 -16.91
CA PHE A 252 -4.41 16.36 -17.08
C PHE A 252 -3.16 15.97 -17.86
N ALA A 253 -2.47 14.91 -17.46
CA ALA A 253 -1.39 14.34 -18.26
C ALA A 253 -1.29 12.82 -18.03
N GLY A 254 -0.82 12.08 -19.02
CA GLY A 254 -0.61 10.64 -18.84
C GLY A 254 -0.63 9.87 -20.15
N LYS A 255 -0.44 8.56 -20.03
CA LYS A 255 -0.45 7.61 -21.14
C LYS A 255 -1.31 6.42 -20.78
N ALA A 256 -2.01 5.85 -21.75
CA ALA A 256 -2.64 4.54 -21.62
C ALA A 256 -1.68 3.47 -22.19
N HIS A 257 -1.84 2.23 -21.77
CA HIS A 257 -1.11 1.12 -22.39
C HIS A 257 -1.62 0.92 -23.84
N PRO A 258 -0.76 0.57 -24.82
CA PRO A 258 -1.20 0.37 -26.20
C PRO A 258 -2.32 -0.68 -26.36
N ALA A 259 -2.34 -1.69 -25.49
CA ALA A 259 -3.39 -2.73 -25.46
C ALA A 259 -4.57 -2.41 -24.52
N ASP A 260 -4.57 -1.29 -23.81
CA ASP A 260 -5.66 -0.91 -22.89
C ASP A 260 -6.65 0.03 -23.58
N GLY A 261 -7.59 -0.57 -24.32
CA GLY A 261 -8.62 0.17 -25.06
C GLY A 261 -9.53 1.01 -24.16
N ALA A 262 -9.80 0.55 -22.93
CA ALA A 262 -10.59 1.31 -21.96
C ALA A 262 -9.84 2.57 -21.48
N GLY A 263 -8.55 2.44 -21.15
CA GLY A 263 -7.68 3.57 -20.81
C GLY A 263 -7.57 4.59 -21.95
N GLN A 264 -7.46 4.13 -23.20
CA GLN A 264 -7.46 5.01 -24.38
C GLN A 264 -8.80 5.73 -24.57
N GLY A 265 -9.92 5.03 -24.39
CA GLY A 265 -11.26 5.63 -24.43
C GLY A 265 -11.44 6.73 -23.39
N LEU A 266 -10.88 6.56 -22.18
CA LEU A 266 -10.89 7.58 -21.13
C LEU A 266 -10.11 8.83 -21.53
N ILE A 267 -8.92 8.67 -22.12
CA ILE A 267 -8.13 9.80 -22.62
C ILE A 267 -8.92 10.56 -23.68
N LYS A 268 -9.49 9.84 -24.66
CA LYS A 268 -10.29 10.44 -25.72
C LYS A 268 -11.47 11.23 -25.15
N LYS A 269 -12.24 10.65 -24.22
CA LYS A 269 -13.37 11.32 -23.58
C LYS A 269 -12.95 12.61 -22.88
N ILE A 270 -11.86 12.59 -22.10
CA ILE A 270 -11.36 13.78 -21.40
C ILE A 270 -10.87 14.82 -22.40
N HIS A 271 -10.18 14.40 -23.45
CA HIS A 271 -9.72 15.28 -24.52
C HIS A 271 -10.91 15.96 -25.21
N ASP A 272 -11.92 15.21 -25.64
CA ASP A 272 -13.11 15.73 -26.31
C ASP A 272 -13.83 16.77 -25.44
N ILE A 273 -14.01 16.48 -24.14
CA ILE A 273 -14.60 17.43 -23.19
C ILE A 273 -13.73 18.68 -23.05
N SER A 274 -12.39 18.54 -22.97
CA SER A 274 -11.48 19.68 -22.88
C SER A 274 -11.53 20.63 -24.08
N GLN A 275 -12.02 20.15 -25.23
CA GLN A 275 -12.16 20.94 -26.45
C GLN A 275 -13.53 21.62 -26.57
N SER A 276 -14.50 21.31 -25.70
CA SER A 276 -15.81 21.95 -25.70
C SER A 276 -15.73 23.45 -25.36
N PRO A 277 -16.62 24.30 -25.90
CA PRO A 277 -16.59 25.76 -25.69
C PRO A 277 -16.58 26.20 -24.22
N GLU A 278 -17.27 25.46 -23.35
CA GLU A 278 -17.36 25.74 -21.92
C GLU A 278 -16.11 25.32 -21.10
N PHE A 279 -15.23 24.48 -21.66
CA PHE A 279 -14.06 23.92 -20.95
C PHE A 279 -12.71 24.28 -21.58
N ILE A 280 -12.72 24.78 -22.81
CA ILE A 280 -11.50 25.10 -23.55
C ILE A 280 -10.64 26.15 -22.82
N GLY A 281 -9.39 25.77 -22.51
CA GLY A 281 -8.46 26.59 -21.73
C GLY A 281 -8.72 26.55 -20.22
N LYS A 282 -9.70 25.80 -19.75
CA LYS A 282 -9.97 25.53 -18.33
C LYS A 282 -9.57 24.12 -17.92
N ILE A 283 -9.81 23.17 -18.82
CA ILE A 283 -9.34 21.79 -18.73
C ILE A 283 -8.30 21.63 -19.83
N ILE A 284 -7.06 21.29 -19.46
CA ILE A 284 -5.94 21.22 -20.39
C ILE A 284 -5.32 19.83 -20.28
N PHE A 285 -5.27 19.11 -21.40
CA PHE A 285 -4.57 17.85 -21.51
C PHE A 285 -3.16 18.07 -22.06
N LEU A 286 -2.15 17.60 -21.35
CA LEU A 286 -0.74 17.73 -21.70
C LEU A 286 -0.20 16.37 -22.18
N ASP A 287 0.17 16.33 -23.45
CA ASP A 287 0.66 15.11 -24.09
C ASP A 287 2.09 14.74 -23.68
N ASN A 288 2.45 13.49 -23.94
CA ASN A 288 3.81 12.97 -23.74
C ASN A 288 4.32 13.14 -22.31
N TYR A 289 3.52 12.68 -21.33
CA TYR A 289 3.94 12.63 -19.94
C TYR A 289 5.23 11.79 -19.77
N ASP A 290 6.23 12.44 -19.20
CA ASP A 290 7.58 11.95 -18.93
C ASP A 290 8.10 12.55 -17.60
N MET A 291 9.36 12.29 -17.26
CA MET A 291 9.95 12.80 -16.02
C MET A 291 10.11 14.33 -16.00
N GLU A 292 10.30 14.96 -17.15
CA GLU A 292 10.49 16.40 -17.23
C GLU A 292 9.18 17.13 -16.96
N LEU A 293 8.11 16.73 -17.66
CA LEU A 293 6.77 17.25 -17.41
C LEU A 293 6.31 16.91 -15.98
N ALA A 294 6.59 15.70 -15.49
CA ALA A 294 6.30 15.33 -14.11
C ALA A 294 6.95 16.28 -13.11
N ARG A 295 8.23 16.62 -13.27
CA ARG A 295 8.96 17.54 -12.39
C ARG A 295 8.32 18.93 -12.35
N ARG A 296 7.81 19.42 -13.49
CA ARG A 296 7.10 20.71 -13.57
C ARG A 296 5.72 20.63 -12.92
N LEU A 297 4.95 19.57 -13.17
CA LEU A 297 3.61 19.42 -12.61
C LEU A 297 3.64 19.26 -11.09
N VAL A 298 4.44 18.33 -10.55
CA VAL A 298 4.50 18.07 -9.10
C VAL A 298 5.08 19.24 -8.32
N SER A 299 5.75 20.19 -8.96
CA SER A 299 6.23 21.41 -8.29
C SER A 299 5.32 22.61 -8.50
N GLY A 300 4.60 22.70 -9.63
CA GLY A 300 3.90 23.92 -10.03
C GLY A 300 2.39 23.96 -9.83
N VAL A 301 1.67 22.83 -9.77
CA VAL A 301 0.23 22.83 -9.49
C VAL A 301 -0.02 23.11 -8.01
N ASP A 302 -1.20 23.60 -7.63
CA ASP A 302 -1.54 23.87 -6.23
C ASP A 302 -2.05 22.64 -5.50
N ILE A 303 -2.85 21.83 -6.20
CA ILE A 303 -3.40 20.57 -5.69
C ILE A 303 -2.96 19.43 -6.59
N TRP A 304 -2.45 18.36 -5.98
CA TRP A 304 -2.25 17.09 -6.64
C TRP A 304 -3.44 16.17 -6.35
N MET A 305 -4.23 15.86 -7.37
CA MET A 305 -5.46 15.09 -7.21
C MET A 305 -5.28 13.64 -7.66
N ASN A 306 -5.72 12.70 -6.82
CA ASN A 306 -5.78 11.27 -7.14
C ASN A 306 -7.11 10.68 -6.70
N THR A 307 -7.77 9.89 -7.56
CA THR A 307 -9.11 9.34 -7.26
C THR A 307 -9.18 7.82 -7.45
N PRO A 308 -8.22 7.02 -6.94
CA PRO A 308 -8.23 5.58 -7.17
C PRO A 308 -9.48 4.91 -6.58
N THR A 309 -9.98 3.86 -7.23
CA THR A 309 -10.92 2.92 -6.62
C THR A 309 -10.23 2.25 -5.44
N ARG A 310 -10.89 2.18 -4.30
CA ARG A 310 -10.36 1.54 -3.09
C ARG A 310 -10.47 0.02 -3.18
N PRO A 311 -9.56 -0.75 -2.59
CA PRO A 311 -8.20 -0.41 -2.15
C PRO A 311 -7.17 -0.72 -3.27
N LEU A 312 -7.41 -0.20 -4.48
CA LEU A 312 -6.66 -0.59 -5.68
C LEU A 312 -5.43 0.30 -5.94
N GLU A 313 -5.09 1.22 -5.03
CA GLU A 313 -3.81 1.92 -5.04
C GLU A 313 -2.84 1.28 -4.04
N ALA A 314 -1.73 0.73 -4.53
CA ALA A 314 -0.71 0.16 -3.64
C ALA A 314 0.04 1.21 -2.81
N SER A 315 0.24 2.42 -3.35
CA SER A 315 0.96 3.51 -2.67
C SER A 315 0.61 4.82 -3.39
N GLY A 316 1.52 5.40 -4.18
CA GLY A 316 1.25 6.56 -5.03
C GLY A 316 2.31 7.65 -4.92
N THR A 317 3.55 7.37 -5.32
CA THR A 317 4.69 8.28 -5.09
C THR A 317 4.62 9.64 -5.81
N SER A 318 3.68 9.86 -6.74
CA SER A 318 3.50 11.19 -7.34
C SER A 318 2.96 12.23 -6.36
N GLY A 319 2.07 11.82 -5.45
CA GLY A 319 1.59 12.68 -4.38
C GLY A 319 2.69 13.03 -3.37
N GLU A 320 3.55 12.06 -3.07
CA GLU A 320 4.74 12.25 -2.22
C GLU A 320 5.74 13.23 -2.87
N LYS A 321 5.95 13.17 -4.19
CA LYS A 321 6.77 14.16 -4.93
C LYS A 321 6.17 15.57 -4.86
N ALA A 322 4.86 15.66 -4.99
CA ALA A 322 4.14 16.92 -4.93
C ALA A 322 4.26 17.57 -3.54
N LEU A 323 4.14 16.74 -2.50
CA LEU A 323 4.30 17.12 -1.11
C LEU A 323 5.66 17.79 -0.82
N MET A 324 6.76 17.25 -1.38
CA MET A 324 8.11 17.83 -1.24
C MET A 324 8.25 19.25 -1.80
N ASN A 325 7.25 19.72 -2.55
CA ASN A 325 7.19 21.04 -3.15
C ASN A 325 6.06 21.90 -2.59
N GLY A 326 5.49 21.55 -1.43
CA GLY A 326 4.38 22.30 -0.84
C GLY A 326 3.10 22.29 -1.69
N VAL A 327 2.97 21.31 -2.58
CA VAL A 327 1.68 21.00 -3.24
C VAL A 327 0.86 20.17 -2.27
N VAL A 328 -0.41 20.53 -2.09
CA VAL A 328 -1.31 19.81 -1.18
C VAL A 328 -2.06 18.72 -1.96
N ASN A 329 -2.42 17.64 -1.28
CA ASN A 329 -3.07 16.49 -1.94
C ASN A 329 -4.59 16.52 -1.68
N LEU A 330 -5.36 16.14 -2.69
CA LEU A 330 -6.76 15.75 -2.59
C LEU A 330 -6.85 14.31 -3.11
N SER A 331 -7.06 13.35 -2.21
CA SER A 331 -7.05 11.95 -2.60
C SER A 331 -8.03 11.10 -1.81
N VAL A 332 -8.35 9.93 -2.33
CA VAL A 332 -9.01 8.89 -1.54
C VAL A 332 -8.07 8.39 -0.44
N LEU A 333 -8.59 8.06 0.74
CA LEU A 333 -7.88 7.30 1.78
C LEU A 333 -7.58 5.88 1.27
N ASP A 334 -6.52 5.78 0.47
CA ASP A 334 -6.01 4.55 -0.14
C ASP A 334 -4.51 4.71 -0.39
N GLY A 335 -3.81 3.60 -0.62
CA GLY A 335 -2.36 3.59 -0.86
C GLY A 335 -1.57 4.33 0.20
N TRP A 336 -0.74 5.30 -0.20
CA TRP A 336 0.09 6.09 0.73
C TRP A 336 -0.72 7.14 1.50
N TRP A 337 -1.83 7.61 0.92
CA TRP A 337 -2.63 8.69 1.50
C TRP A 337 -3.42 8.22 2.73
N TYR A 338 -3.65 6.91 2.84
CA TYR A 338 -4.20 6.28 4.03
C TYR A 338 -3.37 6.61 5.28
N GLU A 339 -2.06 6.43 5.20
CA GLU A 339 -1.12 6.75 6.30
C GLU A 339 -0.84 8.26 6.39
N GLY A 340 -0.84 8.94 5.24
CA GLY A 340 -0.32 10.30 5.10
C GLY A 340 -1.32 11.40 5.41
N TYR A 341 -2.62 11.15 5.28
CA TYR A 341 -3.64 12.17 5.48
C TYR A 341 -3.57 12.77 6.88
N ARG A 342 -3.61 14.11 6.95
CA ARG A 342 -3.75 14.87 8.20
C ARG A 342 -4.78 15.98 7.99
N PRO A 343 -5.75 16.16 8.91
CA PRO A 343 -6.68 17.29 8.85
C PRO A 343 -5.94 18.62 8.76
N GLY A 344 -6.37 19.49 7.84
CA GLY A 344 -5.73 20.79 7.61
C GLY A 344 -4.36 20.70 6.92
N ALA A 345 -4.01 19.57 6.29
CA ALA A 345 -2.79 19.37 5.50
C ALA A 345 -3.08 18.78 4.10
N GLY A 346 -4.33 18.87 3.66
CA GLY A 346 -4.86 18.26 2.44
C GLY A 346 -6.29 17.79 2.67
N TRP A 347 -6.86 17.10 1.68
CA TRP A 347 -8.25 16.65 1.71
C TRP A 347 -8.33 15.17 1.36
N ALA A 348 -9.33 14.50 1.93
CA ALA A 348 -9.55 13.10 1.65
C ALA A 348 -11.00 12.72 1.43
N LEU A 349 -11.22 11.78 0.51
CA LEU A 349 -12.44 10.98 0.51
C LEU A 349 -12.27 9.79 1.45
N THR A 350 -13.33 9.44 2.17
CA THR A 350 -13.37 8.25 3.03
C THR A 350 -12.94 7.00 2.28
N ASP A 351 -12.33 6.06 2.98
CA ASP A 351 -12.00 4.70 2.56
C ASP A 351 -13.18 3.73 2.63
N LYS A 352 -14.21 4.07 3.40
CA LYS A 352 -15.43 3.26 3.48
C LYS A 352 -16.25 3.40 2.19
N ARG A 353 -16.77 2.26 1.71
CA ARG A 353 -17.75 2.24 0.62
C ARG A 353 -19.14 2.35 1.20
N THR A 354 -19.99 3.15 0.55
CA THR A 354 -21.42 3.22 0.85
C THR A 354 -22.21 2.31 -0.09
N TYR A 355 -21.77 2.19 -1.35
CA TYR A 355 -22.43 1.39 -2.37
C TYR A 355 -21.54 0.24 -2.86
N GLN A 356 -22.17 -0.93 -3.04
CA GLN A 356 -21.54 -2.07 -3.71
C GLN A 356 -21.37 -1.79 -5.20
N ASP A 357 -22.38 -1.19 -5.84
CA ASP A 357 -22.29 -0.75 -7.24
C ASP A 357 -21.25 0.36 -7.42
N GLN A 358 -20.31 0.15 -8.34
CA GLN A 358 -19.22 1.08 -8.58
C GLN A 358 -19.72 2.41 -9.19
N GLY A 359 -20.75 2.39 -10.03
CA GLY A 359 -21.28 3.59 -10.65
C GLY A 359 -21.96 4.52 -9.65
N GLN A 360 -22.73 3.96 -8.70
CA GLN A 360 -23.31 4.71 -7.59
C GLN A 360 -22.23 5.26 -6.65
N GLN A 361 -21.22 4.46 -6.32
CA GLN A 361 -20.09 4.92 -5.50
C GLN A 361 -19.32 6.07 -6.18
N ASP A 362 -19.11 5.99 -7.49
CA ASP A 362 -18.44 7.04 -8.27
C ASP A 362 -19.25 8.34 -8.27
N LYS A 363 -20.59 8.28 -8.38
CA LYS A 363 -21.44 9.48 -8.26
C LYS A 363 -21.34 10.14 -6.89
N LEU A 364 -21.34 9.35 -5.81
CA LEU A 364 -21.17 9.84 -4.44
C LEU A 364 -19.78 10.48 -4.26
N ASP A 365 -18.73 9.80 -4.69
CA ASP A 365 -17.35 10.31 -4.60
C ASP A 365 -17.20 11.63 -5.40
N ALA A 366 -17.76 11.70 -6.61
CA ALA A 366 -17.75 12.93 -7.40
C ALA A 366 -18.49 14.08 -6.68
N ALA A 367 -19.68 13.81 -6.14
CA ALA A 367 -20.45 14.80 -5.39
C ALA A 367 -19.69 15.34 -4.16
N ASN A 368 -18.97 14.45 -3.45
CA ASN A 368 -18.11 14.81 -2.33
C ASN A 368 -16.91 15.66 -2.76
N ILE A 369 -16.24 15.30 -3.88
CA ILE A 369 -15.15 16.12 -4.42
C ILE A 369 -15.64 17.52 -4.77
N TYR A 370 -16.77 17.64 -5.44
CA TYR A 370 -17.33 18.95 -5.75
C TYR A 370 -17.69 19.74 -4.49
N SER A 371 -18.25 19.09 -3.47
CA SER A 371 -18.55 19.74 -2.19
C SER A 371 -17.28 20.28 -1.54
N LEU A 372 -16.19 19.49 -1.51
CA LEU A 372 -14.88 19.94 -1.01
C LEU A 372 -14.35 21.12 -1.81
N LEU A 373 -14.47 21.08 -3.15
CA LEU A 373 -14.04 22.18 -4.02
C LEU A 373 -14.80 23.47 -3.72
N GLU A 374 -16.12 23.41 -3.73
CA GLU A 374 -17.01 24.58 -3.62
C GLU A 374 -17.05 25.19 -2.22
N ASN A 375 -17.08 24.34 -1.17
CA ASN A 375 -17.35 24.80 0.19
C ASN A 375 -16.07 25.02 1.01
N GLU A 376 -14.95 24.42 0.63
CA GLU A 376 -13.72 24.44 1.43
C GLU A 376 -12.52 24.94 0.63
N ILE A 377 -12.13 24.22 -0.42
CA ILE A 377 -10.85 24.42 -1.13
C ILE A 377 -10.80 25.76 -1.86
N ILE A 378 -11.79 26.04 -2.72
CA ILE A 378 -11.83 27.27 -3.52
C ILE A 378 -11.98 28.49 -2.60
N PRO A 379 -12.93 28.53 -1.64
CA PRO A 379 -13.00 29.61 -0.66
C PRO A 379 -11.69 29.83 0.10
N LEU A 380 -11.04 28.75 0.57
CA LEU A 380 -9.79 28.84 1.30
C LEU A 380 -8.67 29.45 0.46
N TYR A 381 -8.47 29.01 -0.78
CA TYR A 381 -7.42 29.53 -1.66
C TYR A 381 -7.62 31.02 -2.00
N TYR A 382 -8.88 31.44 -2.17
CA TYR A 382 -9.23 32.81 -2.56
C TYR A 382 -9.51 33.77 -1.40
N SER A 383 -9.50 33.30 -0.15
CA SER A 383 -9.56 34.14 1.06
C SER A 383 -8.26 34.93 1.27
N ARG A 384 -7.94 35.82 0.33
CA ARG A 384 -6.70 36.59 0.31
C ARG A 384 -6.80 37.79 1.26
N ASN A 385 -5.79 37.95 2.11
CA ASN A 385 -5.65 39.12 2.96
C ASN A 385 -5.14 40.35 2.17
N SER A 386 -4.94 41.47 2.86
CA SER A 386 -4.39 42.71 2.26
C SER A 386 -2.98 42.57 1.69
N LYS A 387 -2.25 41.49 2.01
CA LYS A 387 -0.92 41.17 1.47
C LYS A 387 -0.99 40.29 0.21
N GLY A 388 -2.19 39.93 -0.24
CA GLY A 388 -2.43 39.25 -1.52
C GLY A 388 -2.36 37.72 -1.49
N PHE A 389 -2.38 37.10 -0.32
CA PHE A 389 -2.38 35.64 -0.15
C PHE A 389 -3.34 35.17 0.94
N SER A 390 -3.71 33.89 0.91
CA SER A 390 -4.54 33.26 1.95
C SER A 390 -3.65 32.66 3.05
N GLU A 391 -3.78 33.16 4.28
CA GLU A 391 -3.07 32.61 5.45
C GLU A 391 -3.50 31.18 5.73
N GLY A 392 -4.80 30.88 5.57
CA GLY A 392 -5.33 29.53 5.73
C GLY A 392 -4.74 28.55 4.71
N TRP A 393 -4.62 28.95 3.44
CA TRP A 393 -3.98 28.13 2.41
C TRP A 393 -2.51 27.88 2.71
N VAL A 394 -1.78 28.94 3.09
CA VAL A 394 -0.35 28.83 3.44
C VAL A 394 -0.17 27.93 4.67
N LYS A 395 -1.06 28.01 5.66
CA LYS A 395 -1.06 27.11 6.81
C LYS A 395 -1.24 25.65 6.38
N THR A 396 -2.15 25.36 5.43
CA THR A 396 -2.31 24.01 4.87
C THR A 396 -1.04 23.50 4.20
N VAL A 397 -0.34 24.35 3.44
CA VAL A 397 0.95 24.02 2.84
C VAL A 397 2.03 23.75 3.89
N LYS A 398 2.11 24.56 4.95
CA LYS A 398 3.06 24.37 6.04
C LYS A 398 2.79 23.06 6.79
N ASN A 399 1.53 22.78 7.10
CA ASN A 399 1.11 21.55 7.76
C ASN A 399 1.46 20.32 6.91
N SER A 400 1.25 20.36 5.60
CA SER A 400 1.61 19.23 4.73
C SER A 400 3.12 18.95 4.75
N ILE A 401 3.94 20.00 4.68
CA ILE A 401 5.40 19.88 4.78
C ILE A 401 5.84 19.35 6.14
N ALA A 402 5.33 19.91 7.25
CA ALA A 402 5.76 19.52 8.60
C ALA A 402 5.27 18.14 9.02
N GLN A 403 4.00 17.84 8.78
CA GLN A 403 3.32 16.69 9.39
C GLN A 403 3.33 15.44 8.52
N ILE A 404 3.60 15.58 7.22
CA ILE A 404 3.51 14.47 6.25
C ILE A 404 4.88 14.19 5.64
N ALA A 405 5.57 15.20 5.09
CA ALA A 405 6.81 15.00 4.31
C ALA A 405 7.94 14.18 4.97
N PRO A 406 8.27 14.30 6.29
CA PRO A 406 9.32 13.49 6.91
C PRO A 406 9.14 11.98 6.69
N PHE A 407 7.88 11.55 6.68
CA PHE A 407 7.52 10.15 6.56
C PHE A 407 7.41 9.66 5.11
N TYR A 408 7.78 10.45 4.10
CA TYR A 408 7.76 9.99 2.69
C TYR A 408 9.07 10.33 1.99
N THR A 409 10.16 10.39 2.75
CA THR A 409 11.51 10.52 2.22
C THR A 409 12.08 9.15 1.88
N MET A 410 12.89 9.07 0.82
CA MET A 410 13.62 7.83 0.49
C MET A 410 14.60 7.44 1.60
N LYS A 411 15.09 8.40 2.41
CA LYS A 411 15.91 8.08 3.59
C LYS A 411 15.13 7.23 4.60
N ARG A 412 13.92 7.65 4.97
CA ARG A 412 13.00 6.86 5.82
C ARG A 412 12.78 5.48 5.20
N GLN A 413 12.37 5.44 3.92
CA GLN A 413 12.09 4.18 3.22
C GLN A 413 13.28 3.19 3.31
N LEU A 414 14.51 3.67 3.11
CA LEU A 414 15.71 2.84 3.20
C LEU A 414 15.97 2.39 4.64
N ASP A 415 15.80 3.25 5.64
CA ASP A 415 15.95 2.88 7.05
C ASP A 415 14.99 1.75 7.44
N ASP A 416 13.74 1.81 6.97
CA ASP A 416 12.74 0.76 7.17
C ASP A 416 13.18 -0.55 6.51
N TYR A 417 13.66 -0.51 5.26
CA TYR A 417 14.18 -1.70 4.57
C TYR A 417 15.38 -2.31 5.32
N TYR A 418 16.33 -1.49 5.78
CA TYR A 418 17.48 -1.96 6.53
C TYR A 418 17.06 -2.60 7.85
N THR A 419 16.19 -1.94 8.60
CA THR A 419 15.77 -2.38 9.94
C THR A 419 14.89 -3.62 9.87
N ARG A 420 13.88 -3.62 8.99
CA ARG A 420 12.87 -4.68 8.93
C ARG A 420 13.32 -5.90 8.12
N PHE A 421 14.20 -5.73 7.13
CA PHE A 421 14.52 -6.80 6.18
C PHE A 421 16.02 -7.03 5.97
N TYR A 422 16.78 -6.05 5.45
CA TYR A 422 18.14 -6.32 4.98
C TYR A 422 19.10 -6.72 6.10
N ASN A 423 19.07 -6.08 7.26
CA ASN A 423 19.94 -6.46 8.38
C ASN A 423 19.54 -7.84 8.96
N PRO A 424 18.26 -8.12 9.28
CA PRO A 424 17.84 -9.47 9.70
C PRO A 424 18.20 -10.56 8.70
N LEU A 425 17.99 -10.32 7.40
CA LEU A 425 18.31 -11.28 6.33
C LEU A 425 19.81 -11.53 6.20
N ARG A 426 20.65 -10.48 6.31
CA ARG A 426 22.11 -10.61 6.32
C ARG A 426 22.56 -11.49 7.49
N ASP A 427 22.05 -11.20 8.69
CA ASP A 427 22.47 -11.91 9.90
C ASP A 427 22.05 -13.39 9.85
N ARG A 428 20.85 -13.66 9.35
CA ARG A 428 20.38 -15.04 9.13
C ARG A 428 21.15 -15.76 8.03
N TYR A 429 21.49 -15.08 6.93
CA TYR A 429 22.32 -15.68 5.88
C TYR A 429 23.69 -16.11 6.43
N ALA A 430 24.33 -15.26 7.25
CA ALA A 430 25.60 -15.59 7.89
C ALA A 430 25.49 -16.85 8.78
N LEU A 431 24.38 -17.00 9.51
CA LEU A 431 24.11 -18.19 10.32
C LEU A 431 23.90 -19.45 9.46
N ILE A 432 23.04 -19.37 8.44
CA ILE A 432 22.61 -20.55 7.66
C ILE A 432 23.71 -21.05 6.72
N SER A 433 24.55 -20.15 6.19
CA SER A 433 25.62 -20.50 5.26
C SER A 433 26.92 -20.98 5.93
N ALA A 434 27.02 -20.86 7.25
CA ALA A 434 28.17 -21.31 8.02
C ALA A 434 28.35 -22.84 7.97
N ASP A 435 29.56 -23.30 8.32
CA ASP A 435 29.92 -24.73 8.45
C ASP A 435 29.54 -25.58 7.23
N ASN A 436 29.79 -25.06 6.02
CA ASN A 436 29.38 -25.68 4.76
C ASN A 436 27.86 -25.95 4.73
N ASN A 437 27.07 -24.90 5.02
CA ASN A 437 25.61 -24.92 5.05
C ASN A 437 25.02 -26.00 5.98
N ARG A 438 25.66 -26.28 7.13
CA ARG A 438 25.20 -27.34 8.06
C ARG A 438 23.75 -27.14 8.50
N ILE A 439 23.42 -25.95 9.00
CA ILE A 439 22.05 -25.61 9.44
C ILE A 439 21.05 -25.71 8.28
N ALA A 440 21.42 -25.28 7.07
CA ALA A 440 20.55 -25.39 5.91
C ALA A 440 20.18 -26.86 5.60
N ARG A 441 21.17 -27.76 5.66
CA ARG A 441 20.97 -29.20 5.45
C ARG A 441 20.13 -29.83 6.56
N GLU A 442 20.44 -29.50 7.82
CA GLU A 442 19.67 -29.98 8.98
C GLU A 442 18.18 -29.56 8.88
N ILE A 443 17.89 -28.32 8.46
CA ILE A 443 16.52 -27.85 8.24
C ILE A 443 15.87 -28.61 7.09
N ALA A 444 16.56 -28.78 5.95
CA ALA A 444 16.01 -29.47 4.78
C ALA A 444 15.64 -30.91 5.12
N GLU A 445 16.57 -31.66 5.73
CA GLU A 445 16.32 -33.04 6.19
C GLU A 445 15.19 -33.11 7.23
N TRP A 446 15.10 -32.12 8.14
CA TRP A 446 14.00 -32.04 9.09
C TRP A 446 12.66 -31.79 8.39
N LYS A 447 12.60 -30.88 7.40
CA LYS A 447 11.37 -30.62 6.62
C LYS A 447 10.90 -31.88 5.90
N GLU A 448 11.81 -32.61 5.25
CA GLU A 448 11.50 -33.88 4.58
C GLU A 448 10.88 -34.90 5.55
N ARG A 449 11.51 -35.13 6.72
CA ARG A 449 10.97 -36.04 7.73
C ARG A 449 9.58 -35.65 8.21
N VAL A 450 9.35 -34.35 8.46
CA VAL A 450 8.04 -33.85 8.88
C VAL A 450 7.00 -34.08 7.78
N ILE A 451 7.31 -33.75 6.52
CA ILE A 451 6.42 -33.96 5.37
C ILE A 451 6.01 -35.43 5.26
N GLU A 452 6.98 -36.35 5.32
CA GLU A 452 6.74 -37.80 5.18
C GLU A 452 5.83 -38.37 6.27
N ARG A 453 5.84 -37.77 7.47
CA ARG A 453 5.14 -38.32 8.65
C ARG A 453 3.93 -37.51 9.08
N TRP A 454 3.71 -36.32 8.51
CA TRP A 454 2.69 -35.38 8.95
C TRP A 454 1.30 -36.01 9.06
N ASP A 455 0.88 -36.72 8.01
CA ASP A 455 -0.45 -37.33 7.94
C ASP A 455 -0.63 -38.49 8.93
N ASN A 456 0.46 -39.06 9.43
CA ASN A 456 0.45 -40.15 10.41
C ASN A 456 0.45 -39.66 11.87
N ILE A 457 0.64 -38.37 12.13
CA ILE A 457 0.56 -37.81 13.49
C ILE A 457 -0.86 -37.99 14.01
N ASN A 458 -1.03 -38.53 15.21
CA ASN A 458 -2.35 -38.83 15.77
C ASN A 458 -2.59 -38.10 17.09
N ILE A 459 -3.76 -37.49 17.21
CA ILE A 459 -4.23 -36.91 18.47
C ILE A 459 -4.83 -38.04 19.28
N VAL A 460 -4.16 -38.42 20.36
CA VAL A 460 -4.52 -39.58 21.18
C VAL A 460 -5.56 -39.20 22.22
N GLU A 461 -5.41 -38.01 22.83
CA GLU A 461 -6.31 -37.55 23.88
C GLU A 461 -6.38 -36.02 23.92
N VAL A 462 -7.57 -35.48 24.19
CA VAL A 462 -7.80 -34.07 24.53
C VAL A 462 -8.63 -34.04 25.82
N LYS A 463 -8.10 -33.40 26.87
CA LYS A 463 -8.77 -33.19 28.16
C LYS A 463 -8.92 -31.70 28.42
N ASN A 464 -10.15 -31.27 28.67
CA ASN A 464 -10.49 -29.88 28.98
C ASN A 464 -11.08 -29.81 30.39
N SER A 465 -10.84 -28.71 31.12
CA SER A 465 -11.57 -28.42 32.36
C SER A 465 -13.01 -28.00 32.08
N ASP A 466 -13.90 -28.14 33.06
CA ASP A 466 -15.34 -27.80 32.93
C ASP A 466 -15.62 -26.36 32.48
N SER A 467 -14.68 -25.43 32.71
CA SER A 467 -14.72 -24.04 32.27
C SER A 467 -14.53 -23.84 30.75
N LEU A 468 -14.14 -24.89 30.03
CA LEU A 468 -14.02 -24.95 28.58
C LEU A 468 -14.89 -26.11 28.04
N TYR A 469 -16.21 -25.87 27.92
CA TYR A 469 -17.16 -26.88 27.48
C TYR A 469 -17.44 -26.75 25.97
N GLY A 470 -16.97 -27.72 25.19
CA GLY A 470 -17.05 -27.68 23.72
C GLY A 470 -16.30 -26.48 23.15
N THR A 471 -17.00 -25.59 22.44
CA THR A 471 -16.45 -24.36 21.86
C THR A 471 -16.70 -23.10 22.69
N SER A 472 -17.29 -23.23 23.89
CA SER A 472 -17.73 -22.11 24.73
C SER A 472 -16.80 -21.88 25.92
N LEU A 473 -16.39 -20.62 26.11
CA LEU A 473 -15.51 -20.15 27.17
C LEU A 473 -16.27 -19.32 28.20
N VAL A 474 -16.02 -19.57 29.49
CA VAL A 474 -16.53 -18.73 30.58
C VAL A 474 -15.49 -17.68 30.95
N SER A 475 -15.85 -16.39 30.78
CA SER A 475 -14.97 -15.26 31.15
C SER A 475 -14.56 -15.33 32.62
N ASP A 476 -13.34 -14.88 32.92
CA ASP A 476 -12.77 -14.74 34.27
C ASP A 476 -12.65 -16.03 35.09
N LYS A 477 -12.76 -17.18 34.43
CA LYS A 477 -12.43 -18.47 35.02
C LYS A 477 -11.19 -19.05 34.37
N GLU A 478 -10.28 -19.56 35.20
CA GLU A 478 -9.18 -20.36 34.71
C GLU A 478 -9.72 -21.62 34.03
N PHE A 479 -9.08 -21.98 32.93
CA PHE A 479 -9.27 -23.26 32.27
C PHE A 479 -7.92 -23.94 32.06
N SER A 480 -7.95 -25.26 32.06
CA SER A 480 -6.80 -26.10 31.75
C SER A 480 -7.11 -27.02 30.59
N VAL A 481 -6.13 -27.16 29.70
CA VAL A 481 -6.17 -28.11 28.58
C VAL A 481 -4.96 -29.02 28.68
N SER A 482 -5.16 -30.31 28.41
CA SER A 482 -4.10 -31.28 28.13
C SER A 482 -4.37 -31.98 26.81
N VAL A 483 -3.38 -32.02 25.92
CA VAL A 483 -3.44 -32.74 24.63
C VAL A 483 -2.30 -33.74 24.56
N VAL A 484 -2.60 -35.00 24.25
CA VAL A 484 -1.60 -36.05 24.01
C VAL A 484 -1.54 -36.36 22.53
N VAL A 485 -0.34 -36.28 21.93
CA VAL A 485 -0.12 -36.51 20.50
C VAL A 485 0.96 -37.57 20.29
N ASP A 486 0.72 -38.50 19.37
CA ASP A 486 1.75 -39.39 18.85
C ASP A 486 2.46 -38.73 17.67
N GLU A 487 3.69 -38.25 17.91
CA GLU A 487 4.51 -37.53 16.92
C GLU A 487 5.17 -38.44 15.87
N GLN A 488 4.96 -39.76 15.89
CA GLN A 488 5.54 -40.69 14.92
C GLN A 488 7.07 -40.59 14.83
N GLY A 489 7.74 -40.35 15.97
CA GLY A 489 9.19 -40.29 16.07
C GLY A 489 9.82 -39.04 15.43
N LEU A 490 9.08 -37.93 15.35
CA LEU A 490 9.60 -36.64 14.87
C LEU A 490 10.39 -35.84 15.93
N GLU A 491 10.32 -36.24 17.20
CA GLU A 491 11.09 -35.71 18.33
C GLU A 491 10.88 -34.20 18.59
N ASP A 492 9.74 -33.83 19.16
CA ASP A 492 9.36 -32.46 19.53
C ASP A 492 9.31 -31.51 18.31
N ALA A 493 8.76 -32.01 17.21
CA ALA A 493 8.74 -31.29 15.93
C ALA A 493 7.45 -30.49 15.69
N ILE A 494 6.51 -30.48 16.64
CA ILE A 494 5.24 -29.78 16.49
C ILE A 494 5.00 -28.76 17.61
N GLY A 495 4.23 -27.73 17.29
CA GLY A 495 3.60 -26.85 18.25
C GLY A 495 2.08 -27.08 18.24
N ILE A 496 1.45 -26.92 19.40
CA ILE A 496 -0.01 -26.91 19.54
C ILE A 496 -0.40 -25.61 20.23
N GLU A 497 -1.48 -25.00 19.75
CA GLU A 497 -2.06 -23.82 20.40
C GLU A 497 -3.59 -23.88 20.40
N LEU A 498 -4.19 -23.29 21.44
CA LEU A 498 -5.60 -22.96 21.46
C LEU A 498 -5.80 -21.62 20.75
N VAL A 499 -6.63 -21.59 19.72
CA VAL A 499 -6.98 -20.40 18.96
C VAL A 499 -8.39 -19.96 19.34
N VAL A 500 -8.50 -18.69 19.74
CA VAL A 500 -9.78 -18.02 20.03
C VAL A 500 -10.12 -17.15 18.82
N LEU A 501 -11.27 -17.44 18.22
CA LEU A 501 -11.80 -16.80 17.03
C LEU A 501 -13.00 -15.93 17.38
N ARG A 502 -13.13 -14.81 16.67
CA ARG A 502 -14.34 -13.98 16.63
C ARG A 502 -14.80 -13.80 15.20
N GLN A 503 -16.07 -13.45 15.02
CA GLN A 503 -16.55 -13.04 13.70
C GLN A 503 -16.22 -11.58 13.43
N ASP A 504 -15.71 -11.36 12.23
CA ASP A 504 -15.53 -10.04 11.67
C ASP A 504 -16.88 -9.37 11.41
N ALA A 505 -17.03 -8.11 11.83
CA ALA A 505 -18.31 -7.40 11.72
C ALA A 505 -18.67 -7.00 10.28
N GLU A 506 -17.68 -6.81 9.40
CA GLU A 506 -17.91 -6.40 8.01
C GLU A 506 -18.07 -7.59 7.09
N THR A 507 -17.22 -8.62 7.24
CA THR A 507 -17.18 -9.77 6.32
C THR A 507 -17.93 -11.00 6.86
N GLY A 508 -18.18 -11.07 8.17
CA GLY A 508 -18.72 -12.26 8.83
C GLY A 508 -17.74 -13.44 8.92
N GLN A 509 -16.50 -13.28 8.45
CA GLN A 509 -15.48 -14.32 8.45
C GLN A 509 -14.83 -14.47 9.83
N ASP A 510 -14.24 -15.63 10.10
CA ASP A 510 -13.46 -15.84 11.31
C ASP A 510 -12.15 -15.09 11.27
N VAL A 511 -11.85 -14.41 12.38
CA VAL A 511 -10.59 -13.73 12.59
C VAL A 511 -10.03 -14.10 13.95
N ILE A 512 -8.70 -14.21 14.03
CA ILE A 512 -8.03 -14.56 15.28
C ILE A 512 -8.13 -13.40 16.25
N TYR A 513 -8.81 -13.67 17.37
CA TYR A 513 -8.84 -12.77 18.50
C TYR A 513 -7.59 -12.94 19.36
N LYS A 514 -7.21 -14.19 19.68
CA LYS A 514 -6.04 -14.50 20.50
C LYS A 514 -5.60 -15.96 20.32
N THR A 515 -4.31 -16.24 20.49
CA THR A 515 -3.76 -17.60 20.54
C THR A 515 -3.09 -17.88 21.89
N PHE A 516 -3.12 -19.13 22.31
CA PHE A 516 -2.48 -19.61 23.54
C PHE A 516 -1.63 -20.86 23.22
N PRO A 517 -0.29 -20.75 23.17
CA PRO A 517 0.56 -21.90 22.92
C PRO A 517 0.54 -22.88 24.12
N LEU A 518 0.33 -24.16 23.85
CA LEU A 518 0.49 -25.22 24.84
C LEU A 518 1.98 -25.55 25.00
N GLN A 519 2.37 -25.93 26.22
CA GLN A 519 3.75 -26.30 26.54
C GLN A 519 3.88 -27.81 26.66
N VAL A 520 4.97 -28.37 26.13
CA VAL A 520 5.31 -29.77 26.36
C VAL A 520 5.69 -29.95 27.83
N VAL A 521 4.97 -30.82 28.55
CA VAL A 521 5.24 -31.11 29.98
C VAL A 521 5.93 -32.46 30.19
N GLY A 522 5.93 -33.32 29.18
CA GLY A 522 6.57 -34.63 29.21
C GLY A 522 6.24 -35.47 27.98
N HIS A 523 6.93 -36.59 27.84
CA HIS A 523 6.63 -37.58 26.80
C HIS A 523 6.95 -39.01 27.27
N GLU A 524 6.22 -39.99 26.71
CA GLU A 524 6.51 -41.43 26.84
C GLU A 524 6.65 -42.03 25.43
N GLY A 525 7.87 -42.39 25.04
CA GLY A 525 8.15 -42.76 23.65
C GLY A 525 7.79 -41.62 22.70
N ASN A 526 6.88 -41.90 21.77
CA ASN A 526 6.37 -40.91 20.80
C ASN A 526 5.17 -40.10 21.30
N LEU A 527 4.64 -40.39 22.49
CA LEU A 527 3.47 -39.72 23.06
C LEU A 527 3.91 -38.45 23.80
N TYR A 528 3.69 -37.29 23.20
CA TYR A 528 3.98 -35.99 23.79
C TYR A 528 2.73 -35.40 24.45
N THR A 529 2.88 -34.92 25.69
CA THR A 529 1.79 -34.26 26.44
C THR A 529 2.01 -32.75 26.44
N PHE A 530 1.01 -32.03 25.96
CA PHE A 530 0.95 -30.59 25.86
C PHE A 530 -0.06 -30.04 26.84
N GLU A 531 0.31 -29.06 27.67
CA GLU A 531 -0.60 -28.44 28.64
C GLU A 531 -0.71 -26.91 28.47
N LEU A 532 -1.88 -26.39 28.81
CA LEU A 532 -2.16 -24.96 28.94
C LEU A 532 -2.96 -24.73 30.22
N LYS A 533 -2.58 -23.70 30.98
CA LYS A 533 -3.43 -23.08 32.00
C LYS A 533 -3.55 -21.60 31.66
N ALA A 534 -4.78 -21.13 31.47
CA ALA A 534 -5.03 -19.76 31.06
C ALA A 534 -6.38 -19.26 31.58
N ALA A 535 -6.54 -17.94 31.54
CA ALA A 535 -7.81 -17.26 31.74
C ALA A 535 -8.03 -16.27 30.59
N ILE A 536 -9.29 -16.07 30.23
CA ILE A 536 -9.70 -15.10 29.20
C ILE A 536 -10.67 -14.13 29.89
N ASP A 537 -10.30 -12.85 29.89
CA ASP A 537 -11.10 -11.74 30.42
C ASP A 537 -11.70 -10.99 29.22
N VAL A 538 -12.75 -11.59 28.63
CA VAL A 538 -13.42 -11.01 27.45
C VAL A 538 -14.88 -11.43 27.41
N ALA A 539 -15.77 -10.44 27.41
CA ALA A 539 -17.19 -10.64 27.17
C ALA A 539 -17.49 -10.72 25.67
N GLY A 540 -18.25 -11.74 25.23
CA GLY A 540 -18.68 -11.88 23.84
C GLY A 540 -18.90 -13.32 23.42
N SER A 541 -19.32 -13.51 22.16
CA SER A 541 -19.38 -14.83 21.52
C SER A 541 -18.04 -15.12 20.83
N PHE A 542 -17.32 -16.12 21.32
CA PHE A 542 -16.06 -16.58 20.75
C PHE A 542 -16.17 -18.05 20.39
N ARG A 543 -15.41 -18.47 19.39
CA ARG A 543 -15.20 -19.88 19.06
C ARG A 543 -13.79 -20.27 19.42
N THR A 544 -13.60 -21.52 19.81
CA THR A 544 -12.28 -22.09 20.06
C THR A 544 -12.00 -23.28 19.18
N ALA A 545 -10.74 -23.42 18.76
CA ALA A 545 -10.23 -24.61 18.12
C ALA A 545 -8.75 -24.78 18.47
N PHE A 546 -8.25 -26.00 18.41
CA PHE A 546 -6.83 -26.26 18.50
C PHE A 546 -6.19 -26.26 17.12
N ARG A 547 -4.94 -25.81 17.06
CA ARG A 547 -4.14 -25.82 15.84
C ARG A 547 -2.78 -26.45 16.12
N MET A 548 -2.42 -27.42 15.28
CA MET A 548 -1.10 -28.04 15.24
C MET A 548 -0.32 -27.55 14.01
N TYR A 549 0.97 -27.28 14.20
CA TYR A 549 1.88 -26.79 13.16
C TYR A 549 3.32 -27.31 13.38
N PRO A 550 4.15 -27.46 12.34
CA PRO A 550 5.56 -27.79 12.51
C PRO A 550 6.32 -26.72 13.30
N ARG A 551 7.19 -27.15 14.20
CA ARG A 551 7.99 -26.28 15.07
C ARG A 551 9.45 -26.64 14.97
N ASN A 552 10.27 -25.70 14.52
CA ASN A 552 11.71 -25.78 14.56
C ASN A 552 12.30 -24.38 14.76
N LYS A 553 13.24 -24.25 15.71
CA LYS A 553 13.88 -22.98 16.09
C LYS A 553 14.59 -22.26 14.94
N HIS A 554 14.87 -22.97 13.85
CA HIS A 554 15.56 -22.43 12.69
C HIS A 554 14.63 -22.04 11.53
N LEU A 555 13.32 -22.31 11.60
CA LEU A 555 12.38 -21.75 10.62
C LEU A 555 12.33 -20.23 10.76
N ALA A 556 12.19 -19.53 9.62
CA ALA A 556 12.08 -18.07 9.62
C ALA A 556 10.67 -17.59 10.04
N SER A 557 9.66 -18.35 9.61
CA SER A 557 8.25 -18.14 9.91
C SER A 557 7.53 -19.49 9.84
N ARG A 558 6.31 -19.57 10.36
CA ARG A 558 5.53 -20.82 10.29
C ARG A 558 5.14 -21.18 8.85
N GLN A 559 5.07 -20.19 7.97
CA GLN A 559 4.78 -20.36 6.54
C GLN A 559 5.93 -21.00 5.74
N ASP A 560 7.15 -21.08 6.30
CA ASP A 560 8.31 -21.71 5.65
C ASP A 560 8.17 -23.25 5.53
N LEU A 561 7.32 -23.86 6.36
CA LEU A 561 6.80 -25.22 6.17
C LEU A 561 5.30 -25.21 6.51
N CYS A 562 4.49 -24.83 5.52
CA CYS A 562 3.08 -24.51 5.69
C CYS A 562 2.17 -25.75 5.83
N PHE A 563 2.42 -26.54 6.88
CA PHE A 563 1.53 -27.61 7.31
C PHE A 563 0.75 -27.15 8.54
N VAL A 564 -0.56 -27.29 8.50
CA VAL A 564 -1.45 -26.92 9.59
C VAL A 564 -2.55 -27.97 9.71
N ARG A 565 -2.86 -28.38 10.93
CA ARG A 565 -4.02 -29.21 11.24
C ARG A 565 -4.85 -28.56 12.33
N TRP A 566 -6.11 -28.27 12.02
CA TRP A 566 -7.10 -27.81 12.98
C TRP A 566 -7.84 -29.01 13.56
N PHE A 567 -8.11 -28.99 14.87
CA PHE A 567 -8.87 -30.02 15.58
C PHE A 567 -9.62 -29.41 16.77
N SER A 568 -10.53 -30.18 17.36
CA SER A 568 -11.39 -29.77 18.47
C SER A 568 -11.43 -30.82 19.57
#